data_AF-A0A241VNM7-F1
#
_entry.id   AF-A0A241VNM7-F1
#
_cell.length_a   1.000
_cell.length_b   1.000
_cell.length_c   1.000
_cell.angle_alpha   90.00
_cell.angle_beta   90.00
_cell.angle_gamma   90.00
#
_symmetry.space_group_name_H-M   'P 1'
#
loop_
_entity.id
_entity.type
_entity.pdbx_description
1 polymer ?
#
loop_
_entity_poly.entity_id
_entity_poly.type
_entity_poly.pdbx_seq_one_letter_code
_entity_poly.pdbx_strand_id
1 'polypeptide(L)'
;MAGNKRVAVGAKNGKGDEVQVHHQESDSPIVYSNELEKLHSFRPDLVDWVVKMTTEEAIERRKQTSRTNKFIFVERVLGQLFAGAIGLCGILGGGYVALHGQPTAGAIIASATIGTLAVAYLKKN
;
A
#
# COMPACT_ATOMS: atom_id res chain seq x y z
N MET A 1 5.87 -4.52 -0.97
CA MET A 1 6.47 -5.42 -1.98
C MET A 1 7.74 -4.73 -2.45
N ALA A 2 8.92 -5.26 -2.15
CA ALA A 2 10.19 -4.65 -2.54
C ALA A 2 10.41 -4.88 -4.04
N GLY A 3 10.40 -3.81 -4.83
CA GLY A 3 10.68 -3.86 -6.26
C GLY A 3 12.18 -3.70 -6.50
N ASN A 4 12.79 -4.63 -7.22
CA ASN A 4 14.14 -4.48 -7.77
C ASN A 4 13.97 -4.17 -9.25
N LYS A 5 14.24 -2.93 -9.66
CA LYS A 5 14.09 -2.51 -11.06
C LYS A 5 15.47 -2.25 -11.65
N ARG A 6 15.88 -3.13 -12.56
CA ARG A 6 17.10 -2.98 -13.35
C ARG A 6 16.70 -2.47 -14.72
N VAL A 7 17.12 -1.25 -15.05
CA VAL A 7 16.88 -0.67 -16.38
C VAL A 7 18.23 -0.49 -17.05
N ALA A 8 18.47 -1.26 -18.10
CA ALA A 8 19.59 -1.07 -19.00
C ALA A 8 19.06 -0.40 -20.27
N VAL A 9 19.53 0.82 -20.55
CA VAL A 9 19.24 1.53 -21.80
C VAL A 9 20.52 1.60 -22.59
N GLY A 10 20.53 0.97 -23.77
CA GLY A 10 21.62 1.04 -24.72
C GLY A 10 21.21 1.84 -25.95
N ALA A 11 22.02 2.83 -26.33
CA ALA A 11 21.90 3.51 -27.61
C ALA A 11 23.15 3.22 -28.43
N LYS A 12 22.96 2.72 -29.65
CA LYS A 12 24.05 2.40 -30.59
C LYS A 12 23.91 3.29 -31.81
N ASN A 13 24.94 4.08 -32.11
CA ASN A 13 24.97 4.88 -33.33
C ASN A 13 25.57 4.05 -34.49
N GLY A 14 25.18 4.35 -35.73
CA GLY A 14 25.65 3.66 -36.93
C GLY A 14 27.17 3.76 -37.20
N LYS A 15 27.91 4.53 -36.40
CA LYS A 15 29.39 4.61 -36.40
C LYS A 15 30.07 3.67 -35.40
N GLY A 16 29.32 2.86 -34.66
CA GLY A 16 29.86 1.85 -33.74
C GLY A 16 30.02 2.30 -32.28
N ASP A 17 29.76 3.57 -31.98
CA ASP A 17 29.75 4.07 -30.60
C ASP A 17 28.49 3.59 -29.87
N GLU A 18 28.70 2.95 -28.73
CA GLU A 18 27.64 2.41 -27.88
C GLU A 18 27.72 3.04 -26.49
N VAL A 19 26.61 3.63 -26.05
CA VAL A 19 26.48 4.18 -24.70
C VAL A 19 25.46 3.32 -23.96
N GLN A 20 25.92 2.65 -22.90
CA GLN A 20 25.08 1.86 -22.01
C GLN A 20 24.92 2.59 -20.68
N VAL A 21 23.68 2.94 -20.33
CA VAL A 21 23.34 3.47 -19.01
C VAL A 21 22.69 2.36 -18.21
N HIS A 22 23.36 1.95 -17.13
CA HIS A 22 22.88 0.97 -16.18
C HIS A 22 22.31 1.70 -14.96
N HIS A 23 20.98 1.69 -14.79
CA HIS A 23 20.31 2.25 -13.62
C HIS A 23 19.78 1.13 -12.73
N GLN A 24 20.27 1.10 -11.48
CA GLN A 24 19.86 0.14 -10.46
C GLN A 24 19.18 0.89 -9.31
N GLU A 25 17.87 0.71 -9.18
CA GLU A 25 17.08 1.24 -8.06
C GLU A 25 16.72 0.06 -7.16
N SER A 26 17.27 0.05 -5.93
CA SER A 26 17.06 -1.00 -4.93
C SER A 26 16.46 -0.40 -3.67
N ASP A 27 15.19 -0.71 -3.40
CA ASP A 27 14.48 -0.34 -2.15
C ASP A 27 14.71 -1.38 -1.02
N SER A 28 15.77 -2.19 -1.13
CA SER A 28 16.07 -3.24 -0.16
C SER A 28 17.22 -2.84 0.75
N PRO A 29 17.07 -2.95 2.09
CA PRO A 29 18.14 -2.69 3.05
C PRO A 29 19.21 -3.79 3.05
N ILE A 30 19.02 -4.86 2.29
CA ILE A 30 19.95 -6.00 2.28
C ILE A 30 21.17 -5.58 1.48
N VAL A 31 22.26 -5.29 2.19
CA VAL A 31 23.54 -5.01 1.55
C VAL A 31 24.04 -6.31 0.93
N TYR A 32 24.30 -6.31 -0.37
CA TYR A 32 24.76 -7.50 -1.08
C TYR A 32 26.15 -7.89 -0.57
N SER A 33 26.35 -9.16 -0.23
CA SER A 33 27.63 -9.67 0.30
C SER A 33 28.81 -9.37 -0.62
N ASN A 34 28.60 -9.36 -1.95
CA ASN A 34 29.62 -9.03 -2.95
C ASN A 34 30.05 -7.55 -2.89
N GLU A 35 29.12 -6.63 -2.63
CA GLU A 35 29.43 -5.20 -2.50
C GLU A 35 30.11 -4.90 -1.16
N LEU A 36 29.71 -5.60 -0.09
CA LEU A 36 30.41 -5.55 1.19
C LEU A 36 31.84 -6.11 1.11
N GLU A 37 32.06 -7.18 0.37
CA GLU A 37 33.38 -7.78 0.16
C GLU A 37 34.32 -6.83 -0.60
N LYS A 38 33.80 -6.13 -1.61
CA LYS A 38 34.54 -5.04 -2.28
C LYS A 38 34.80 -3.86 -1.37
N LEU A 39 33.87 -3.50 -0.49
CA LEU A 39 34.09 -2.39 0.45
C LEU A 39 35.14 -2.77 1.52
N HIS A 40 35.13 -4.02 1.97
CA HIS A 40 36.06 -4.57 2.95
C HIS A 40 37.51 -4.57 2.44
N SER A 41 37.73 -4.79 1.13
CA SER A 41 39.08 -4.80 0.54
C SER A 41 39.74 -3.43 0.48
N PHE A 42 38.96 -2.34 0.42
CA PHE A 42 39.49 -0.97 0.40
C PHE A 42 39.50 -0.29 1.77
N ARG A 43 38.44 -0.48 2.58
CA ARG A 43 38.22 0.19 3.88
C ARG A 43 37.35 -0.70 4.78
N PRO A 44 37.94 -1.62 5.56
CA PRO A 44 37.19 -2.57 6.39
C PRO A 44 36.36 -1.91 7.49
N ASP A 45 36.77 -0.73 7.95
CA ASP A 45 36.07 0.11 8.93
C ASP A 45 34.71 0.64 8.45
N LEU A 46 34.53 0.81 7.14
CA LEU A 46 33.25 1.28 6.58
C LEU A 46 32.19 0.19 6.53
N VAL A 47 32.60 -1.09 6.53
CA VAL A 47 31.67 -2.23 6.52
C VAL A 47 30.84 -2.25 7.80
N ASP A 48 31.47 -2.09 8.96
CA ASP A 48 30.78 -2.04 10.25
C ASP A 48 29.83 -0.84 10.33
N TRP A 49 30.24 0.31 9.79
CA TRP A 49 29.39 1.49 9.71
C TRP A 49 28.16 1.27 8.82
N VAL A 50 28.33 0.68 7.63
CA VAL A 50 27.21 0.35 6.72
C VAL A 50 26.25 -0.63 7.38
N VAL A 51 26.74 -1.71 8.00
CA VAL A 51 25.89 -2.68 8.72
C VAL A 51 25.09 -2.00 9.84
N LYS A 52 25.72 -1.09 10.58
CA LYS A 52 25.05 -0.30 11.62
C LYS A 52 23.96 0.59 11.04
N MET A 53 24.25 1.37 10.00
CA MET A 53 23.27 2.26 9.36
C MET A 53 22.10 1.48 8.77
N THR A 54 22.37 0.34 8.13
CA THR A 54 21.35 -0.58 7.61
C THR A 54 20.45 -1.11 8.74
N THR A 55 21.01 -1.44 9.88
CA THR A 55 20.25 -1.93 11.05
C THR A 55 19.35 -0.83 11.62
N GLU A 56 19.87 0.40 11.76
CA GLU A 56 19.11 1.55 12.23
C GLU A 56 17.96 1.90 11.28
N GLU A 57 18.19 1.89 9.96
CA GLU A 57 17.13 2.10 8.96
C GLU A 57 16.05 1.01 9.04
N ALA A 58 16.44 -0.26 9.18
CA ALA A 58 15.51 -1.37 9.30
C ALA A 58 14.60 -1.24 10.54
N ILE A 59 15.15 -0.75 11.66
CA ILE A 59 14.38 -0.49 12.89
C ILE A 59 13.36 0.63 12.66
N GLU A 60 13.78 1.74 12.04
CA GLU A 60 12.89 2.87 11.78
C GLU A 60 11.79 2.50 10.76
N ARG A 61 12.10 1.73 9.71
CA ARG A 61 11.09 1.19 8.77
C ARG A 61 10.07 0.30 9.48
N ARG A 62 10.50 -0.54 10.44
CA ARG A 62 9.58 -1.37 11.25
C ARG A 62 8.67 -0.50 12.13
N LYS A 63 9.22 0.55 12.74
CA LYS A 63 8.46 1.51 13.55
C LYS A 63 7.43 2.27 12.73
N GLN A 64 7.81 2.77 11.55
CA GLN A 64 6.90 3.43 10.62
C GLN A 64 5.81 2.48 10.13
N THR A 65 6.18 1.26 9.74
CA THR A 65 5.23 0.22 9.33
C THR A 65 4.22 -0.09 10.43
N SER A 66 4.67 -0.20 11.69
CA SER A 66 3.77 -0.40 12.83
C SER A 66 2.79 0.77 13.03
N ARG A 67 3.26 2.02 12.89
CA ARG A 67 2.39 3.21 12.98
C ARG A 67 1.38 3.26 11.84
N THR A 68 1.83 3.06 10.61
CA THR A 68 0.97 2.97 9.42
C THR A 68 -0.09 1.89 9.57
N ASN A 69 0.30 0.70 10.03
CA ASN A 69 -0.66 -0.40 10.24
C ASN A 69 -1.72 -0.04 11.29
N LYS A 70 -1.37 0.70 12.35
CA LYS A 70 -2.34 1.20 13.33
C LYS A 70 -3.32 2.20 12.71
N PHE A 71 -2.85 3.14 11.91
CA PHE A 71 -3.73 4.10 11.22
C PHE A 71 -4.66 3.41 10.23
N ILE A 72 -4.13 2.50 9.41
CA ILE A 72 -4.94 1.68 8.47
C ILE A 72 -5.98 0.85 9.23
N PHE A 73 -5.60 0.28 10.38
CA PHE A 73 -6.54 -0.48 11.21
C PHE A 73 -7.68 0.41 11.71
N VAL A 74 -7.35 1.57 12.28
CA VAL A 74 -8.35 2.53 12.77
C VAL A 74 -9.27 3.01 11.65
N GLU A 75 -8.72 3.36 10.49
CA GLU A 75 -9.48 3.77 9.32
C GLU A 75 -10.45 2.66 8.86
N ARG A 76 -9.99 1.42 8.81
CA ARG A 76 -10.85 0.27 8.45
C ARG A 76 -11.96 0.03 9.45
N VAL A 77 -11.66 0.13 10.75
CA VAL A 77 -12.66 -0.05 11.82
C VAL A 77 -13.70 1.07 11.76
N LEU A 78 -13.27 2.33 11.64
CA LEU A 78 -14.18 3.48 11.50
C LEU A 78 -15.03 3.37 10.24
N GLY A 79 -14.43 3.06 9.09
CA GLY A 79 -15.15 2.86 7.83
C GLY A 79 -16.21 1.77 7.93
N GLN A 80 -15.92 0.67 8.64
CA GLN A 80 -16.90 -0.40 8.86
C GLN A 80 -18.02 0.01 9.83
N LEU A 81 -17.71 0.79 10.87
CA LEU A 81 -18.73 1.33 11.78
C LEU A 81 -19.68 2.29 11.06
N PHE A 82 -19.15 3.23 10.26
CA PHE A 82 -19.97 4.17 9.51
C PHE A 82 -20.80 3.46 8.42
N ALA A 83 -20.24 2.47 7.73
CA ALA A 83 -20.99 1.66 6.76
C ALA A 83 -22.16 0.92 7.44
N GLY A 84 -21.92 0.35 8.62
CA GLY A 84 -22.98 -0.29 9.42
C GLY A 84 -24.06 0.69 9.86
N ALA A 85 -23.68 1.88 10.34
CA ALA A 85 -24.62 2.92 10.75
C ALA A 85 -25.51 3.39 9.59
N ILE A 86 -24.92 3.66 8.42
CA ILE A 86 -25.66 4.06 7.21
C ILE A 86 -26.62 2.94 6.77
N GLY A 87 -26.18 1.68 6.84
CA GLY A 87 -27.04 0.53 6.53
C GLY A 87 -28.24 0.42 7.47
N LEU A 88 -28.01 0.56 8.78
CA LEU A 88 -29.08 0.57 9.78
C LEU A 88 -30.07 1.72 9.54
N CYS A 89 -29.57 2.94 9.33
CA CYS A 89 -30.41 4.10 9.04
C CYS A 89 -31.21 3.92 7.73
N GLY A 90 -30.60 3.31 6.70
CA GLY A 90 -31.26 3.04 5.42
C GLY A 90 -32.41 2.05 5.54
N ILE A 91 -32.20 0.96 6.28
CA ILE A 91 -33.23 -0.08 6.51
C ILE A 91 -34.34 0.46 7.42
N LEU A 92 -33.99 1.10 8.54
CA LEU A 92 -34.97 1.65 9.47
C LEU A 92 -35.77 2.81 8.86
N GLY A 93 -35.09 3.73 8.16
CA GLY A 93 -35.72 4.84 7.47
C GLY A 93 -36.60 4.38 6.31
N GLY A 94 -36.12 3.46 5.48
CA GLY A 94 -36.91 2.87 4.40
C GLY A 94 -38.13 2.10 4.92
N GLY A 95 -37.97 1.33 6.00
CA GLY A 95 -39.06 0.62 6.66
C GLY A 95 -40.10 1.57 7.26
N TYR A 96 -39.67 2.64 7.92
CA TYR A 96 -40.57 3.65 8.49
C TYR A 96 -41.42 4.32 7.41
N VAL A 97 -40.81 4.72 6.28
CA VAL A 97 -41.52 5.33 5.14
C VAL A 97 -42.49 4.34 4.49
N ALA A 98 -42.09 3.07 4.38
CA ALA A 98 -42.97 2.04 3.83
C ALA A 98 -44.23 1.82 4.67
N LEU A 99 -44.10 1.87 6.00
CA LEU A 99 -45.24 1.72 6.93
C LEU A 99 -46.16 2.95 6.97
N HIS A 100 -45.68 4.14 6.60
CA HIS A 100 -46.44 5.40 6.61
C HIS A 100 -47.14 5.71 5.27
N GLY A 101 -47.39 4.70 4.43
CA GLY A 101 -48.24 4.83 3.25
C GLY A 101 -47.51 5.10 1.93
N GLN A 102 -46.17 5.14 1.92
CA GLN A 102 -45.38 5.16 0.69
C GLN A 102 -44.46 3.92 0.58
N PRO A 103 -45.04 2.73 0.32
CA PRO A 103 -44.28 1.47 0.22
C PRO A 103 -43.23 1.52 -0.90
N THR A 104 -43.54 2.15 -2.03
CA THR A 104 -42.61 2.28 -3.17
C THR A 104 -41.39 3.12 -2.81
N ALA A 105 -41.58 4.25 -2.12
CA ALA A 105 -40.47 5.11 -1.70
C ALA A 105 -39.59 4.40 -0.66
N GLY A 106 -40.20 3.74 0.32
CA GLY A 106 -39.49 2.95 1.31
C GLY A 106 -38.69 1.78 0.69
N ALA A 107 -39.26 1.08 -0.29
CA ALA A 107 -38.59 0.00 -1.01
C ALA A 107 -37.38 0.49 -1.83
N ILE A 108 -37.47 1.66 -2.48
CA ILE A 108 -36.33 2.26 -3.20
C ILE A 108 -35.22 2.64 -2.23
N ILE A 109 -35.55 3.27 -1.09
CA ILE A 109 -34.54 3.67 -0.09
C ILE A 109 -33.83 2.43 0.49
N ALA A 110 -34.59 1.39 0.85
CA ALA A 110 -34.03 0.16 1.41
C ALA A 110 -33.18 -0.60 0.36
N SER A 111 -33.66 -0.73 -0.88
CA SER A 111 -32.92 -1.42 -1.94
C SER A 111 -31.66 -0.67 -2.37
N ALA A 112 -31.72 0.65 -2.48
CA ALA A 112 -30.55 1.48 -2.81
C ALA A 112 -29.47 1.37 -1.72
N THR A 113 -29.86 1.46 -0.45
CA THR A 113 -28.92 1.39 0.68
C THR A 113 -28.26 0.01 0.80
N ILE A 114 -29.01 -1.08 0.68
CA ILE A 114 -28.46 -2.44 0.66
C ILE A 114 -27.58 -2.65 -0.59
N GLY A 115 -28.02 -2.19 -1.76
CA GLY A 115 -27.29 -2.33 -3.02
C GLY A 115 -25.94 -1.61 -3.01
N THR A 116 -25.90 -0.36 -2.56
CA THR A 116 -24.64 0.40 -2.47
C THR A 116 -23.68 -0.24 -1.47
N LEU A 117 -24.18 -0.73 -0.33
CA LEU A 117 -23.34 -1.45 0.62
C LEU A 117 -22.80 -2.75 0.02
N ALA A 118 -23.64 -3.55 -0.64
CA ALA A 118 -23.22 -4.79 -1.27
C ALA A 118 -22.10 -4.57 -2.30
N VAL A 119 -22.21 -3.54 -3.15
CA VAL A 119 -21.16 -3.18 -4.12
C VAL A 119 -19.88 -2.72 -3.43
N ALA A 120 -19.99 -1.88 -2.39
CA ALA A 120 -18.83 -1.40 -1.65
C ALA A 120 -18.05 -2.55 -0.96
N TYR A 121 -18.76 -3.58 -0.49
CA TYR A 121 -18.13 -4.76 0.10
C TYR A 121 -17.58 -5.74 -0.96
N LEU A 122 -18.26 -5.93 -2.09
CA LEU A 122 -17.80 -6.83 -3.16
C LEU A 122 -16.51 -6.33 -3.84
N LYS A 123 -16.39 -5.02 -4.10
CA LYS A 123 -15.18 -4.43 -4.71
C LYS A 123 -13.94 -4.48 -3.79
N LYS A 124 -14.15 -4.72 -2.49
CA LYS A 124 -13.09 -4.72 -1.47
C LYS A 124 -12.38 -6.08 -1.35
N ASN A 125 -12.97 -7.17 -1.85
CA ASN A 125 -12.35 -8.49 -1.96
C ASN A 125 -11.55 -8.61 -3.25
#